data_AF-A0A516TK25-F1
#
_entry.id   AF-A0A516TK25-F1
#
_cell.length_a   1.000
_cell.length_b   1.000
_cell.length_c   1.000
_cell.angle_alpha   90.00
_cell.angle_beta   90.00
_cell.angle_gamma   90.00
#
_symmetry.space_group_name_H-M   'P 1'
#
loop_
_entity.id
_entity.type
_entity.pdbx_description
1 polymer ?
#
loop_
_entity_poly.entity_id
_entity_poly.type
_entity_poly.pdbx_seq_one_letter_code
_entity_poly.pdbx_strand_id
1 'polypeptide(L)'
;MCARVVRTCIEKLIGRPLDRKDYAKEYGEALVKTGLYREQSPQAQPRDFDVHILYPRKKSHYGHMEIYYKGKWYSDFYQKASLWQLWPKEYSKVKLYRLAYERVVIPPQNSTIQKRSKPSTRLAQSPVY
;
A
#
# COMPACT_ATOMS: atom_id res chain seq x y z
N MET A 1 12.36 4.71 -7.08
CA MET A 1 12.33 4.45 -5.62
C MET A 1 11.01 3.83 -5.18
N CYS A 2 9.86 4.42 -5.54
CA CYS A 2 8.51 3.86 -5.33
C CYS A 2 8.38 2.35 -5.59
N ALA A 3 8.84 1.86 -6.75
CA ALA A 3 8.76 0.44 -7.12
C ALA A 3 9.42 -0.49 -6.09
N ARG A 4 10.59 -0.10 -5.55
CA ARG A 4 11.32 -0.91 -4.56
C ARG A 4 10.55 -1.01 -3.25
N VAL A 5 9.99 0.09 -2.76
CA VAL A 5 9.26 0.13 -1.48
C VAL A 5 7.98 -0.69 -1.57
N VAL A 6 7.20 -0.46 -2.62
CA VAL A 6 5.94 -1.19 -2.82
C VAL A 6 6.21 -2.67 -3.08
N ARG A 7 7.24 -3.03 -3.87
CA ARG A 7 7.65 -4.44 -4.05
C ARG A 7 7.95 -5.10 -2.71
N THR A 8 8.80 -4.51 -1.88
CA THR A 8 9.14 -5.08 -0.56
C THR A 8 7.91 -5.26 0.33
N CYS A 9 6.94 -4.35 0.27
CA CYS A 9 5.68 -4.48 0.98
C CYS A 9 4.88 -5.70 0.48
N ILE A 10 4.76 -5.85 -0.83
CA ILE A 10 4.05 -6.98 -1.45
C ILE A 10 4.76 -8.30 -1.16
N GLU A 11 6.08 -8.36 -1.29
CA GLU A 11 6.88 -9.56 -1.00
C GLU A 11 6.67 -10.04 0.44
N LYS A 12 6.61 -9.11 1.41
CA LYS A 12 6.28 -9.42 2.81
C LYS A 12 4.84 -9.90 2.97
N LEU A 13 3.91 -9.31 2.23
CA LEU A 13 2.48 -9.66 2.29
C LEU A 13 2.21 -11.07 1.73
N ILE A 14 2.87 -11.45 0.64
CA ILE A 14 2.66 -12.74 -0.03
C ILE A 14 3.65 -13.83 0.41
N GLY A 15 4.65 -13.49 1.23
CA GLY A 15 5.64 -14.42 1.77
C GLY A 15 6.66 -14.96 0.74
N ARG A 16 6.81 -14.32 -0.43
CA ARG A 16 7.74 -14.74 -1.48
C ARG A 16 8.21 -13.56 -2.35
N PRO A 17 9.38 -13.66 -3.01
CA PRO A 17 9.89 -12.61 -3.87
C PRO A 17 9.04 -12.40 -5.13
N LEU A 18 9.03 -11.17 -5.65
CA LEU A 18 8.48 -10.85 -6.97
C LEU A 18 9.61 -10.79 -8.00
N ASP A 19 9.27 -11.06 -9.27
CA ASP A 19 10.16 -10.79 -10.39
C ASP A 19 10.53 -9.30 -10.39
N ARG A 20 11.82 -9.02 -10.20
CA ARG A 20 12.32 -7.64 -10.11
C ARG A 20 12.30 -7.00 -11.49
N LYS A 21 11.76 -5.79 -11.53
CA LYS A 21 11.81 -4.90 -12.69
C LYS A 21 12.51 -3.61 -12.31
N ASP A 22 13.14 -2.98 -13.28
CA ASP A 22 13.84 -1.72 -13.10
C ASP A 22 12.85 -0.55 -12.96
N TYR A 23 11.72 -0.65 -13.66
CA TYR A 23 10.75 0.44 -13.76
C TYR A 23 9.39 0.06 -13.17
N ALA A 24 8.75 1.03 -12.51
CA ALA A 24 7.44 0.86 -11.89
C ALA A 24 6.37 0.40 -12.90
N LYS A 25 6.42 0.94 -14.12
CA LYS A 25 5.48 0.61 -15.21
C LYS A 25 5.47 -0.86 -15.64
N GLU A 26 6.50 -1.63 -15.28
CA GLU A 26 6.69 -3.02 -15.71
C GLU A 26 6.25 -4.05 -14.66
N TYR A 27 5.95 -3.61 -13.43
CA TYR A 27 5.58 -4.52 -12.34
C TYR A 27 4.20 -5.18 -12.53
N GLY A 28 3.40 -4.74 -13.51
CA GLY A 28 2.05 -5.27 -13.72
C GLY A 28 2.04 -6.77 -14.00
N GLU A 29 2.91 -7.21 -14.91
CA GLU A 29 3.06 -8.63 -15.24
C GLU A 29 3.63 -9.41 -14.05
N ALA A 30 4.59 -8.84 -13.33
CA ALA A 30 5.18 -9.47 -12.14
C ALA A 30 4.12 -9.73 -11.06
N LEU A 31 3.16 -8.81 -10.87
CA LEU A 31 2.04 -8.99 -9.95
C LEU A 31 1.11 -10.11 -10.41
N VAL A 32 0.66 -10.08 -11.66
CA VAL A 32 -0.28 -11.08 -12.20
C VAL A 32 0.34 -12.48 -12.20
N LYS A 33 1.64 -12.60 -12.52
CA LYS A 33 2.37 -13.87 -12.53
C LYS A 33 2.41 -14.56 -11.16
N THR A 34 2.22 -13.81 -10.06
CA THR A 34 2.04 -14.44 -8.73
C THR A 34 0.77 -15.28 -8.66
N GLY A 35 -0.25 -15.01 -9.47
CA GLY A 35 -1.58 -15.63 -9.35
C GLY A 35 -2.39 -15.17 -8.12
N LEU A 36 -1.83 -14.26 -7.32
CA LEU A 36 -2.47 -13.65 -6.15
C LEU A 36 -3.04 -12.27 -6.47
N TYR A 37 -2.50 -11.58 -7.48
CA TYR A 37 -3.03 -10.32 -7.97
C TYR A 37 -3.78 -10.51 -9.28
N ARG A 38 -4.85 -9.75 -9.46
CA ARG A 38 -5.62 -9.68 -10.70
C ARG A 38 -5.83 -8.24 -11.12
N GLU A 39 -5.75 -7.97 -12.43
CA GLU A 39 -6.13 -6.68 -12.96
C GLU A 39 -7.62 -6.44 -12.71
N GLN A 40 -7.97 -5.21 -12.33
CA GLN A 40 -9.32 -4.75 -12.08
C GLN A 40 -9.56 -3.42 -12.79
N SER A 41 -10.82 -3.04 -12.90
CA SER A 41 -11.21 -1.72 -13.39
C SER A 41 -10.54 -0.62 -12.54
N PRO A 42 -9.82 0.35 -13.13
CA PRO A 42 -9.22 1.46 -12.37
C PRO A 42 -10.25 2.37 -11.69
N GLN A 43 -11.53 2.29 -12.07
CA GLN A 43 -12.63 3.02 -11.45
C GLN A 43 -13.22 2.29 -10.24
N ALA A 44 -12.80 1.05 -9.97
CA ALA A 44 -13.26 0.31 -8.80
C ALA A 44 -12.84 1.02 -7.51
N GLN A 45 -13.69 0.95 -6.49
CA GLN A 45 -13.34 1.46 -5.16
C GLN A 45 -12.11 0.72 -4.64
N PRO A 46 -11.05 1.44 -4.19
CA PRO A 46 -9.82 0.82 -3.73
C PRO A 46 -10.04 0.02 -2.45
N ARG A 47 -9.33 -1.09 -2.32
CA ARG A 47 -9.29 -1.95 -1.14
C ARG A 47 -7.88 -2.04 -0.61
N ASP A 48 -7.75 -2.44 0.65
CA ASP A 48 -6.42 -2.61 1.24
C ASP A 48 -5.55 -3.54 0.37
N PHE A 49 -4.27 -3.18 0.27
CA PHE A 49 -3.26 -3.84 -0.55
C PHE A 49 -3.50 -3.83 -2.06
N ASP A 50 -4.48 -3.09 -2.55
CA ASP A 50 -4.60 -2.79 -3.98
C ASP A 50 -3.41 -1.98 -4.45
N VAL A 51 -2.91 -2.29 -5.64
CA VAL A 51 -1.73 -1.65 -6.22
C VAL A 51 -2.13 -0.92 -7.49
N HIS A 52 -1.77 0.35 -7.58
CA HIS A 52 -1.82 1.10 -8.81
C HIS A 52 -0.45 1.11 -9.49
N ILE A 53 -0.48 0.92 -10.81
CA ILE A 53 0.64 1.23 -11.69
C ILE A 53 0.21 2.34 -12.63
N LEU A 54 0.89 3.48 -12.52
CA LEU A 54 0.62 4.67 -13.29
C LEU A 54 1.67 4.77 -14.38
N TYR A 55 1.20 4.86 -15.61
CA TYR A 55 2.06 4.92 -16.78
C TYR A 55 2.19 6.38 -17.20
N PRO A 56 3.42 6.87 -17.36
CA PRO A 56 3.64 8.27 -17.68
C PRO A 56 3.17 8.56 -19.11
N ARG A 57 2.85 9.83 -19.41
CA ARG A 57 2.63 10.25 -20.81
C ARG A 57 3.92 10.24 -21.61
N LYS A 58 5.03 10.66 -20.98
CA LYS A 58 6.37 10.62 -21.58
C LYS A 58 6.93 9.21 -21.50
N LYS A 59 7.19 8.57 -22.65
CA LYS A 59 7.69 7.19 -22.73
C LYS A 59 9.02 6.95 -21.99
N SER A 60 9.87 7.97 -21.90
CA SER A 60 11.17 7.93 -21.20
C SER A 60 11.06 7.85 -19.67
N HIS A 61 9.89 8.10 -19.09
CA HIS A 61 9.73 8.07 -17.64
C HIS A 61 9.51 6.63 -17.13
N TYR A 62 9.93 6.41 -15.88
CA TYR A 62 9.93 5.11 -15.21
C TYR A 62 8.54 4.64 -14.71
N GLY A 63 7.55 5.54 -14.76
CA GLY A 63 6.22 5.35 -14.18
C GLY A 63 6.20 5.46 -12.67
N HIS A 64 5.03 5.23 -12.08
CA HIS A 64 4.83 5.25 -10.65
C HIS A 64 4.07 4.01 -10.18
N MET A 65 4.40 3.54 -8.98
CA MET A 65 3.73 2.42 -8.33
C MET A 65 3.37 2.82 -6.92
N GLU A 66 2.12 2.58 -6.53
CA GLU A 66 1.57 2.93 -5.23
C GLU A 66 0.61 1.84 -4.75
N ILE A 67 0.50 1.69 -3.43
CA ILE A 67 -0.33 0.70 -2.75
C ILE A 67 -1.32 1.41 -1.83
N TYR A 68 -2.56 0.93 -1.84
CA TYR A 68 -3.61 1.43 -0.97
C TYR A 68 -3.61 0.67 0.36
N TYR A 69 -3.71 1.38 1.47
CA TYR A 69 -3.83 0.77 2.78
C TYR A 69 -4.51 1.74 3.77
N LYS A 70 -5.51 1.25 4.51
CA LYS A 70 -6.22 2.01 5.55
C LYS A 70 -6.67 3.39 5.09
N GLY A 71 -7.31 3.46 3.93
CA GLY A 71 -7.87 4.71 3.42
C GLY A 71 -6.88 5.60 2.66
N LYS A 72 -5.62 5.18 2.50
CA LYS A 72 -4.52 6.05 2.06
C LYS A 72 -3.66 5.38 1.00
N TRP A 73 -3.05 6.19 0.13
CA TRP A 73 -2.09 5.72 -0.87
C TRP A 73 -0.65 5.91 -0.38
N TYR A 74 0.18 4.91 -0.62
CA TYR A 74 1.59 4.91 -0.25
C TYR A 74 2.44 4.44 -1.42
N SER A 75 3.62 5.03 -1.55
CA SER A 75 4.65 4.55 -2.47
C SER A 75 5.97 4.51 -1.71
N ASP A 76 6.95 5.30 -2.11
CA ASP A 76 8.08 5.67 -1.27
C ASP A 76 7.76 6.80 -0.27
N PHE A 77 6.57 7.41 -0.37
CA PHE A 77 6.04 8.39 0.57
C PHE A 77 4.51 8.26 0.71
N TYR A 78 3.94 8.93 1.70
CA TYR A 78 2.49 9.02 1.89
C TYR A 78 1.83 10.00 0.92
N GLN A 79 0.70 9.62 0.33
CA GLN A 79 -0.02 10.41 -0.66
C GLN A 79 -1.47 10.67 -0.20
N LYS A 80 -1.90 11.93 -0.25
CA LYS A 80 -3.27 12.33 0.15
C LYS A 80 -4.36 11.67 -0.71
N ALA A 81 -4.02 11.39 -1.97
CA ALA A 81 -4.83 10.68 -2.95
C ALA A 81 -3.88 10.00 -3.95
N SER A 82 -4.41 9.15 -4.83
CA SER A 82 -3.62 8.54 -5.91
C SER A 82 -2.97 9.63 -6.78
N LEU A 83 -1.73 9.46 -7.22
CA LEU A 83 -1.12 10.45 -8.15
C LEU A 83 -1.87 10.54 -9.48
N TRP A 84 -2.67 9.54 -9.83
CA TRP A 84 -3.57 9.61 -10.98
C TRP A 84 -4.60 10.74 -10.81
N GLN A 85 -5.11 10.93 -9.59
CA GLN A 85 -6.07 11.97 -9.26
C GLN A 85 -5.39 13.33 -9.02
N LEU A 86 -4.21 13.33 -8.38
CA LEU A 86 -3.49 14.57 -8.08
C LEU A 86 -2.85 15.18 -9.33
N TRP A 87 -2.27 14.35 -10.20
CA TRP A 87 -1.54 14.78 -11.40
C TRP A 87 -2.00 14.04 -12.67
N PRO A 88 -3.27 14.15 -13.07
CA PRO A 88 -3.83 13.41 -14.21
C PRO A 88 -3.18 13.78 -15.56
N LYS A 89 -2.53 14.94 -15.66
CA LYS A 89 -1.82 15.37 -16.87
C LYS A 89 -0.48 14.66 -17.06
N GLU A 90 0.14 14.14 -16.00
CA GLU A 90 1.46 13.49 -16.06
C GLU A 90 1.36 12.03 -16.54
N TYR A 91 0.19 11.41 -16.37
CA TYR A 91 -0.04 10.00 -16.65
C TYR A 91 -0.98 9.81 -17.84
N SER A 92 -0.68 8.79 -18.65
CA SER A 92 -1.48 8.41 -19.82
C SER A 92 -2.54 7.37 -19.48
N LYS A 93 -2.22 6.46 -18.56
CA LYS A 93 -3.09 5.37 -18.13
C LYS A 93 -2.72 4.95 -16.70
N VAL A 94 -3.69 4.37 -16.02
CA VAL A 94 -3.52 3.70 -14.72
C VAL A 94 -4.07 2.29 -14.81
N LYS A 95 -3.40 1.35 -14.17
CA LYS A 95 -3.91 -0.01 -13.98
C LYS A 95 -4.01 -0.31 -12.50
N LEU A 96 -5.10 -0.96 -12.11
CA LEU A 96 -5.37 -1.42 -10.74
C LEU A 96 -5.18 -2.92 -10.66
N TYR A 97 -4.38 -3.36 -9.70
CA TYR A 97 -4.17 -4.76 -9.37
C TYR A 97 -4.66 -5.04 -7.97
N ARG A 98 -5.62 -5.95 -7.86
CA ARG A 98 -6.25 -6.33 -6.60
C ARG A 98 -5.73 -7.65 -6.09
N LEU A 99 -5.44 -7.68 -4.80
CA LEU A 99 -5.09 -8.90 -4.09
C LEU A 99 -6.32 -9.81 -3.95
N ALA A 100 -6.19 -11.06 -4.36
CA ALA A 100 -7.16 -12.11 -4.13
C ALA A 100 -6.97 -12.69 -2.72
N TYR A 101 -7.60 -12.06 -1.73
CA TYR A 101 -7.50 -12.40 -0.31
C TYR A 101 -7.69 -13.88 0.01
N GLU A 102 -8.61 -14.56 -0.70
CA GLU A 102 -8.90 -15.99 -0.53
C GLU A 102 -7.68 -16.90 -0.75
N ARG A 103 -6.67 -16.41 -1.46
CA ARG A 103 -5.45 -17.16 -1.80
C ARG A 103 -4.26 -16.78 -0.93
N VAL A 104 -4.40 -15.79 -0.07
CA VAL A 104 -3.33 -15.29 0.78
C VAL A 104 -3.59 -15.77 2.19
N VAL A 105 -2.72 -16.63 2.71
CA VAL A 105 -2.67 -16.94 4.14
C VAL A 105 -2.10 -15.72 4.84
N ILE A 106 -2.93 -14.72 5.13
CA ILE A 106 -2.53 -13.55 5.91
C ILE A 106 -2.46 -14.03 7.37
N PRO A 107 -1.29 -14.00 8.03
CA PRO A 107 -1.23 -14.29 9.46
C PRO A 107 -2.16 -13.31 10.18
N PRO A 108 -3.03 -13.77 11.10
CA PRO A 108 -3.91 -12.87 11.83
C PRO A 108 -3.05 -11.82 12.55
N GLN A 109 -3.26 -10.56 12.22
CA GLN A 109 -2.70 -9.47 13.01
C GLN A 109 -3.46 -9.46 14.34
N ASN A 110 -2.86 -10.07 15.37
CA ASN A 110 -3.33 -9.90 16.74
C ASN A 110 -3.33 -8.40 17.04
N SER A 111 -4.50 -7.79 16.98
CA SER A 111 -4.76 -6.46 17.50
C SER A 111 -4.69 -6.57 19.03
N THR A 112 -3.49 -6.48 19.60
CA THR A 112 -3.35 -6.15 21.02
C THR A 112 -3.91 -4.75 21.21
N ILE A 113 -5.21 -4.70 21.50
CA ILE A 113 -5.91 -3.60 22.10
C ILE A 113 -5.21 -3.36 23.44
N GLN A 114 -4.21 -2.47 23.46
CA GLN A 114 -3.75 -1.90 24.72
C GLN A 114 -4.84 -0.94 25.20
N LYS A 115 -5.83 -1.49 25.93
CA LYS A 115 -6.68 -0.70 26.83
C LYS A 115 -5.74 -0.07 27.85
N ARG A 116 -5.32 1.16 27.58
CA ARG A 116 -4.63 2.02 28.57
C ARG A 116 -5.64 2.34 29.67
N SER A 117 -5.68 1.53 30.71
CA SER A 117 -6.41 1.84 31.94
C SER A 117 -5.75 3.06 32.58
N LYS A 118 -6.44 4.21 32.54
CA LYS A 118 -6.13 5.36 33.38
C LYS A 118 -6.52 5.00 34.82
N PRO A 119 -5.67 5.16 35.83
CA PRO A 119 -6.13 5.34 37.19
C PRO A 119 -6.55 6.81 37.40
N SER A 120 -7.84 7.00 37.64
CA SER A 120 -8.40 8.10 38.46
C SER A 120 -8.17 7.68 39.93
N THR A 121 -7.76 8.46 40.93
CA THR A 121 -8.21 9.80 41.35
C THR A 121 -7.27 10.37 42.43
N ARG A 122 -7.05 11.70 42.38
CA ARG A 122 -6.73 12.75 43.39
C ARG A 122 -6.22 12.47 44.84
N LEU A 123 -5.28 13.37 45.21
CA LEU A 123 -5.12 14.21 46.44
C LEU A 123 -4.90 13.57 47.81
N ALA A 124 -3.78 13.93 48.46
CA ALA A 124 -3.69 14.77 49.69
C ALA A 124 -2.32 14.54 50.38
N GLN A 125 -1.51 15.59 50.47
CA GLN A 125 -1.09 16.27 51.71
C GLN A 125 0.09 15.63 52.48
N SER A 126 1.14 16.44 52.62
CA SER A 126 2.26 16.34 53.56
C SER A 126 1.80 16.23 55.02
N PRO A 127 2.61 15.61 55.89
CA PRO A 127 3.18 16.43 56.97
C PRO A 127 4.65 16.10 57.34
N VAL A 128 5.37 17.17 57.69
CA VAL A 128 6.24 17.36 58.87
C VAL A 128 6.81 16.11 59.56
N TYR A 129 8.14 15.99 59.59
CA TYR A 129 8.98 16.12 60.80
C TYR A 129 10.41 16.47 60.40
#